data_AF-A0A9C6XAV4-F1
#
_entry.id   AF-A0A9C6XAV4-F1
#
_cell.length_a   1.000
_cell.length_b   1.000
_cell.length_c   1.000
_cell.angle_alpha   90.00
_cell.angle_beta   90.00
_cell.angle_gamma   90.00
#
_symmetry.space_group_name_H-M   'P 1'
#
loop_
_entity.id
_entity.type
_entity.pdbx_description
1 polymer ?
#
loop_
_entity_poly.entity_id
_entity_poly.type
_entity_poly.pdbx_seq_one_letter_code
_entity_poly.pdbx_strand_id
1 'polypeptide(L)'
;MGLGKGRVKGSSGRQPAPGRMPAGAAAAPCRGRSWARRSAGWRSSMSPSTALLLLVVAAAAGAAAGARILAVLPHAGRSHHLVFEPLLLELQRRGHDLTVLSHFPSGGYTRELDLRGTMPVLDSVLPLGVLQSLNPFTDYMTIARIGHDSCEPILTLPAVRALLASNETFDLVLDEAFNTDCFLGFAHRFGAPLVSLSSSVLMPWAGARVGNPLNPALQPNLFLWFTDAMTLWERVLNAAYTALVNVVKALHWDRLAQRVADRNFGPGLPPLRQLARNASLLLVNAHFSVNLPLAEVPGVVEVGGLHIPDYARTLPKVNVCLFDPR
;
A
#
# COMPACT_ATOMS: atom_id res chain seq x y z
N MET A 1 31.91 -33.60 -2.89
CA MET A 1 32.34 -34.96 -2.50
C MET A 1 32.18 -35.08 -0.99
N GLY A 2 31.41 -36.06 -0.50
CA GLY A 2 31.14 -36.27 0.93
C GLY A 2 29.65 -36.59 1.18
N LEU A 3 29.36 -37.88 1.32
CA LEU A 3 28.05 -38.50 1.50
C LEU A 3 27.46 -38.26 2.90
N GLY A 4 26.13 -38.27 3.00
CA GLY A 4 25.42 -38.40 4.29
C GLY A 4 23.90 -38.49 4.15
N LYS A 5 23.38 -39.66 3.74
CA LYS A 5 21.94 -40.00 3.78
C LYS A 5 21.51 -40.32 5.21
N GLY A 6 20.60 -39.52 5.79
CA GLY A 6 19.88 -39.82 7.04
C GLY A 6 18.39 -40.05 6.77
N ARG A 7 17.92 -41.27 6.99
CA ARG A 7 16.55 -41.75 6.75
C ARG A 7 15.76 -41.66 8.07
N VAL A 8 14.70 -40.87 8.14
CA VAL A 8 13.80 -40.81 9.31
C VAL A 8 12.63 -41.77 9.09
N LYS A 9 12.49 -42.75 10.00
CA LYS A 9 11.39 -43.72 10.07
C LYS A 9 10.15 -43.07 10.68
N GLY A 10 8.99 -43.32 10.07
CA GLY A 10 7.68 -43.07 10.67
C GLY A 10 7.39 -44.05 11.81
N SER A 11 6.69 -43.58 12.83
CA SER A 11 6.07 -44.42 13.85
C SER A 11 4.60 -44.03 13.98
N SER A 12 3.75 -45.04 13.87
CA SER A 12 2.30 -44.99 13.89
C SER A 12 1.78 -45.02 15.32
N GLY A 13 1.08 -43.95 15.72
CA GLY A 13 0.35 -43.89 17.00
C GLY A 13 -1.04 -44.50 16.87
N ARG A 14 -1.30 -45.56 17.65
CA ARG A 14 -2.58 -46.26 17.79
C ARG A 14 -3.64 -45.42 18.52
N GLN A 15 -4.89 -45.50 18.06
CA GLN A 15 -6.10 -45.11 18.79
C GLN A 15 -6.46 -46.13 19.88
N PRO A 16 -7.03 -45.73 21.03
CA PRO A 16 -7.67 -46.64 21.98
C PRO A 16 -9.20 -46.69 21.83
N ALA A 17 -9.74 -47.91 21.95
CA ALA A 17 -11.16 -48.26 21.95
C ALA A 17 -11.80 -48.11 23.36
N PRO A 18 -13.15 -48.09 23.49
CA PRO A 18 -13.84 -47.62 24.70
C PRO A 18 -13.99 -48.71 25.77
N GLY A 19 -13.73 -48.34 27.03
CA GLY A 19 -13.87 -49.19 28.22
C GLY A 19 -15.30 -49.25 28.76
N ARG A 20 -15.76 -50.48 29.05
CA ARG A 20 -17.04 -50.83 29.69
C ARG A 20 -17.03 -50.52 31.19
N MET A 21 -18.18 -50.06 31.71
CA MET A 21 -18.47 -49.94 33.15
C MET A 21 -18.86 -51.28 33.78
N PRO A 22 -18.56 -51.51 35.08
CA PRO A 22 -19.15 -52.61 35.83
C PRO A 22 -20.46 -52.20 36.53
N ALA A 23 -21.38 -53.15 36.61
CA ALA A 23 -22.66 -53.09 37.27
C ALA A 23 -22.57 -53.48 38.75
N GLY A 24 -23.49 -52.97 39.57
CA GLY A 24 -23.96 -53.67 40.78
C GLY A 24 -24.06 -52.82 42.04
N ALA A 25 -25.28 -52.36 42.36
CA ALA A 25 -25.84 -52.40 43.71
C ALA A 25 -27.37 -52.18 43.65
N ALA A 26 -28.10 -53.09 44.26
CA ALA A 26 -29.54 -53.24 44.20
C ALA A 26 -30.32 -52.23 45.07
N ALA A 27 -31.62 -52.14 44.78
CA ALA A 27 -32.61 -51.21 45.29
C ALA A 27 -33.07 -51.46 46.74
N ALA A 28 -33.55 -50.39 47.39
CA ALA A 28 -34.51 -50.43 48.49
C ALA A 28 -35.61 -49.35 48.27
N PRO A 29 -36.87 -49.58 48.69
CA PRO A 29 -38.04 -48.89 48.14
C PRO A 29 -38.38 -47.57 48.86
N CYS A 30 -38.71 -46.54 48.07
CA CYS A 30 -39.16 -45.24 48.52
C CYS A 30 -40.59 -45.29 49.11
N ARG A 31 -40.73 -44.91 50.38
CA ARG A 31 -41.99 -44.38 50.93
C ARG A 31 -42.04 -42.86 50.70
N GLY A 32 -43.12 -42.40 50.09
CA GLY A 32 -43.31 -41.02 49.68
C GLY A 32 -43.27 -40.01 50.83
N ARG A 33 -42.55 -38.92 50.61
CA ARG A 33 -42.85 -37.60 51.17
C ARG A 33 -42.71 -36.58 50.06
N SER A 34 -43.81 -35.89 49.78
CA SER A 34 -43.90 -34.81 48.81
C SER A 34 -43.00 -33.65 49.24
N TRP A 35 -41.87 -33.48 48.57
CA TRP A 35 -41.11 -32.24 48.57
C TRP A 35 -41.43 -31.51 47.27
N ALA A 36 -42.27 -30.48 47.37
CA ALA A 36 -42.49 -29.55 46.29
C ALA A 36 -41.17 -28.87 45.94
N ARG A 37 -40.52 -29.29 44.85
CA ARG A 37 -39.46 -28.52 44.22
C ARG A 37 -40.12 -27.28 43.63
N ARG A 38 -39.92 -26.13 44.28
CA ARG A 38 -40.05 -24.84 43.60
C ARG A 38 -38.95 -24.80 42.53
N SER A 39 -39.29 -25.14 41.30
CA SER A 39 -38.51 -24.73 40.14
C SER A 39 -38.67 -23.21 40.03
N ALA A 40 -37.74 -22.46 40.61
CA ALA A 40 -37.52 -21.07 40.22
C ALA A 40 -37.00 -21.11 38.78
N GLY A 41 -37.93 -21.14 37.83
CA GLY A 41 -37.63 -20.97 36.42
C GLY A 41 -37.16 -19.54 36.21
N TRP A 42 -35.86 -19.29 36.30
CA TRP A 42 -35.25 -18.12 35.70
C TRP A 42 -35.30 -18.28 34.18
N ARG A 43 -36.49 -18.12 33.61
CA ARG A 43 -36.63 -17.70 32.22
C ARG A 43 -36.58 -16.19 32.26
N SER A 44 -35.38 -15.61 32.24
CA SER A 44 -35.24 -14.21 31.85
C SER A 44 -35.66 -14.14 30.37
N SER A 45 -36.95 -13.89 30.12
CA SER A 45 -37.43 -13.60 28.77
C SER A 45 -36.73 -12.32 28.33
N MET A 46 -35.80 -12.42 27.37
CA MET A 46 -35.28 -11.23 26.71
C MET A 46 -36.47 -10.45 26.17
N SER A 47 -36.55 -9.16 26.52
CA SER A 47 -37.60 -8.31 26.00
C SER A 47 -37.50 -8.27 24.46
N PRO A 48 -38.62 -8.15 23.73
CA PRO A 48 -38.60 -8.02 22.28
C PRO A 48 -37.67 -6.89 21.81
N SER A 49 -37.57 -5.83 22.60
CA SER A 49 -36.69 -4.68 22.35
C SER A 49 -35.21 -5.02 22.46
N THR A 50 -34.79 -5.85 23.43
CA THR A 50 -33.39 -6.29 23.55
C THR A 50 -33.02 -7.30 22.47
N ALA A 51 -33.95 -8.18 22.08
CA ALA A 51 -33.73 -9.09 20.95
C ALA A 51 -33.60 -8.33 19.61
N LEU A 52 -34.46 -7.31 19.39
CA LEU A 52 -34.38 -6.44 18.23
C LEU A 52 -33.08 -5.63 18.20
N LEU A 53 -32.66 -5.08 19.35
CA LEU A 53 -31.39 -4.35 19.46
C LEU A 53 -30.19 -5.25 19.13
N LEU A 54 -30.17 -6.49 19.64
CA LEU A 54 -29.10 -7.45 19.35
C LEU A 54 -29.11 -7.91 17.89
N LEU A 55 -30.29 -8.03 17.26
CA LEU A 55 -30.41 -8.31 15.82
C LEU A 55 -29.91 -7.14 14.97
N VAL A 56 -30.19 -5.90 15.36
CA VAL A 56 -29.69 -4.70 14.68
C VAL A 56 -28.17 -4.58 14.86
N VAL A 57 -27.64 -4.85 16.06
CA VAL A 57 -26.19 -4.86 16.32
C VAL A 57 -25.50 -6.01 15.57
N ALA A 58 -26.10 -7.20 15.51
CA ALA A 58 -25.57 -8.32 14.76
C ALA A 58 -25.64 -8.11 13.24
N ALA A 59 -26.71 -7.47 12.73
CA ALA A 59 -26.82 -7.07 11.33
C ALA A 59 -25.84 -5.95 10.99
N ALA A 60 -25.62 -4.98 11.88
CA ALA A 60 -24.60 -3.94 11.71
C ALA A 60 -23.18 -4.50 11.79
N ALA A 61 -22.93 -5.50 12.65
CA ALA A 61 -21.66 -6.21 12.73
C ALA A 61 -21.42 -7.14 11.53
N GLY A 62 -22.48 -7.73 10.96
CA GLY A 62 -22.43 -8.52 9.73
C GLY A 62 -22.37 -7.68 8.44
N ALA A 63 -22.71 -6.38 8.53
CA ALA A 63 -22.70 -5.44 7.41
C ALA A 63 -21.42 -4.61 7.29
N ALA A 64 -20.43 -4.80 8.18
CA ALA A 64 -19.09 -4.24 7.99
C ALA A 64 -18.31 -5.06 6.95
N ALA A 65 -18.82 -5.15 5.72
CA ALA A 65 -18.04 -5.63 4.60
C ALA A 65 -16.88 -4.65 4.38
N GLY A 66 -15.65 -5.14 4.36
CA GLY A 66 -14.51 -4.29 4.06
C GLY A 66 -14.60 -3.77 2.62
N ALA A 67 -14.18 -2.52 2.44
CA ALA A 67 -14.09 -1.88 1.12
C ALA A 67 -13.25 -2.71 0.13
N ARG A 68 -13.63 -2.69 -1.16
CA ARG A 68 -12.85 -3.26 -2.26
C ARG A 68 -11.87 -2.22 -2.77
N ILE A 69 -10.58 -2.48 -2.60
CA ILE A 69 -9.52 -1.51 -2.86
C ILE A 69 -8.63 -2.01 -4.00
N LEU A 70 -8.43 -1.17 -5.02
CA LEU A 70 -7.47 -1.42 -6.08
C LEU A 70 -6.19 -0.61 -5.79
N ALA A 71 -5.09 -1.29 -5.48
CA ALA A 71 -3.79 -0.65 -5.34
C ALA A 71 -2.98 -0.81 -6.63
N VAL A 72 -2.59 0.30 -7.24
CA VAL A 72 -1.91 0.38 -8.52
C VAL A 72 -0.49 0.90 -8.29
N LEU A 73 0.46 -0.02 -8.16
CA LEU A 73 1.87 0.23 -7.85
C LEU A 73 2.77 -0.22 -9.01
N PRO A 74 2.79 0.53 -10.12
CA PRO A 74 3.45 0.13 -11.36
C PRO A 74 4.97 0.36 -11.35
N HIS A 75 5.55 1.02 -10.35
CA HIS A 75 6.98 1.26 -10.34
C HIS A 75 7.76 -0.02 -9.97
N ALA A 76 8.66 -0.45 -10.84
CA ALA A 76 9.47 -1.67 -10.63
C ALA A 76 10.63 -1.50 -9.63
N GLY A 77 10.59 -0.47 -8.78
CA GLY A 77 11.58 -0.21 -7.73
C GLY A 77 11.16 -0.89 -6.43
N ARG A 78 11.97 -1.82 -5.91
CA ARG A 78 11.62 -2.56 -4.68
C ARG A 78 11.46 -1.65 -3.47
N SER A 79 12.25 -0.59 -3.38
CA SER A 79 12.14 0.44 -2.34
C SER A 79 10.77 1.12 -2.31
N HIS A 80 10.14 1.31 -3.47
CA HIS A 80 8.81 1.93 -3.54
C HIS A 80 7.73 1.01 -3.00
N HIS A 81 7.77 -0.27 -3.40
CA HIS A 81 6.79 -1.24 -2.94
C HIS A 81 6.86 -1.45 -1.42
N LEU A 82 8.07 -1.60 -0.87
CA LEU A 82 8.27 -1.84 0.55
C LEU A 82 7.69 -0.73 1.44
N VAL A 83 7.70 0.52 0.98
CA VAL A 83 7.13 1.65 1.74
C VAL A 83 5.63 1.48 1.98
N PHE A 84 4.90 0.96 0.99
CA PHE A 84 3.44 0.86 1.03
C PHE A 84 2.93 -0.51 1.49
N GLU A 85 3.74 -1.56 1.37
CA GLU A 85 3.36 -2.94 1.73
C GLU A 85 2.74 -3.05 3.14
N PRO A 86 3.30 -2.47 4.22
CA PRO A 86 2.68 -2.53 5.54
C PRO A 86 1.27 -1.93 5.59
N LEU A 87 1.04 -0.83 4.87
CA LEU A 87 -0.28 -0.20 4.77
C LEU A 87 -1.26 -1.15 4.06
N LEU A 88 -0.86 -1.73 2.94
CA LEU A 88 -1.72 -2.64 2.18
C LEU A 88 -2.03 -3.92 2.97
N LEU A 89 -1.04 -4.51 3.62
CA LEU A 89 -1.24 -5.70 4.45
C LEU A 89 -2.15 -5.41 5.65
N GLU A 90 -2.01 -4.25 6.27
CA GLU A 90 -2.89 -3.85 7.37
C GLU A 90 -4.34 -3.61 6.91
N LEU A 91 -4.54 -3.02 5.72
CA LEU A 91 -5.88 -2.91 5.12
C LEU A 91 -6.49 -4.29 4.87
N GLN A 92 -5.74 -5.22 4.27
CA GLN A 92 -6.20 -6.61 4.09
C GLN A 92 -6.54 -7.26 5.45
N ARG A 93 -5.67 -7.10 6.45
CA ARG A 93 -5.86 -7.67 7.80
C ARG A 93 -7.11 -7.15 8.49
N ARG A 94 -7.50 -5.90 8.20
CA ARG A 94 -8.75 -5.27 8.70
C ARG A 94 -10.00 -5.72 7.95
N GLY A 95 -9.87 -6.62 6.97
CA GLY A 95 -10.99 -7.21 6.24
C GLY A 95 -11.35 -6.52 4.94
N HIS A 96 -10.54 -5.56 4.47
CA HIS A 96 -10.69 -4.99 3.13
C HIS A 96 -10.28 -6.00 2.06
N ASP A 97 -10.95 -5.94 0.90
CA ASP A 97 -10.65 -6.79 -0.25
C ASP A 97 -9.66 -6.08 -1.18
N LEU A 98 -8.38 -6.46 -1.13
CA LEU A 98 -7.35 -5.82 -1.95
C LEU A 98 -7.07 -6.59 -3.24
N THR A 99 -7.15 -5.86 -4.35
CA THR A 99 -6.49 -6.20 -5.60
C THR A 99 -5.24 -5.34 -5.75
N VAL A 100 -4.06 -5.94 -5.76
CA VAL A 100 -2.77 -5.23 -5.85
C VAL A 100 -2.09 -5.52 -7.16
N LEU A 101 -1.82 -4.46 -7.93
CA LEU A 101 -1.05 -4.50 -9.17
C LEU A 101 0.38 -4.04 -8.87
N SER A 102 1.36 -4.95 -8.98
CA SER A 102 2.76 -4.65 -8.66
C SER A 102 3.75 -5.67 -9.25
N HIS A 103 5.03 -5.32 -9.28
CA HIS A 103 6.14 -6.23 -9.62
C HIS A 103 6.57 -7.15 -8.47
N PHE A 104 5.99 -7.00 -7.28
CA PHE A 104 6.45 -7.64 -6.05
C PHE A 104 5.29 -8.35 -5.34
N PRO A 105 4.73 -9.42 -5.92
CA PRO A 105 3.70 -10.21 -5.26
C PRO A 105 4.23 -10.82 -3.95
N SER A 106 3.46 -10.67 -2.89
CA SER A 106 3.74 -11.11 -1.52
C SER A 106 2.88 -12.31 -1.10
N GLY A 107 1.78 -12.57 -1.80
CA GLY A 107 0.75 -13.53 -1.42
C GLY A 107 -0.14 -13.07 -0.25
N GLY A 108 0.00 -11.82 0.19
CA GLY A 108 -0.68 -11.26 1.36
C GLY A 108 -2.02 -10.58 1.08
N TYR A 109 -2.49 -10.54 -0.17
CA TYR A 109 -3.70 -9.82 -0.59
C TYR A 109 -4.75 -10.77 -1.18
N THR A 110 -6.00 -10.32 -1.30
CA THR A 110 -7.05 -11.14 -1.94
C THR A 110 -6.68 -11.51 -3.37
N ARG A 111 -6.14 -10.56 -4.12
CA ARG A 111 -5.73 -10.76 -5.51
C ARG A 111 -4.49 -9.96 -5.84
N GLU A 112 -3.56 -10.60 -6.54
CA GLU A 112 -2.34 -9.98 -7.04
C GLU A 112 -2.31 -10.02 -8.57
N LEU A 113 -2.11 -8.86 -9.19
CA LEU A 113 -1.82 -8.71 -10.60
C LEU A 113 -0.31 -8.55 -10.74
N ASP A 114 0.33 -9.68 -11.05
CA ASP A 114 1.78 -9.79 -11.15
C ASP A 114 2.32 -9.10 -12.42
N LEU A 115 3.13 -8.06 -12.22
CA LEU A 115 3.75 -7.30 -13.30
C LEU A 115 5.15 -7.80 -13.68
N ARG A 116 5.67 -8.86 -13.06
CA ARG A 116 7.01 -9.37 -13.37
C ARG A 116 7.14 -9.69 -14.86
N GLY A 117 8.26 -9.28 -15.44
CA GLY A 117 8.54 -9.47 -16.87
C GLY A 117 8.02 -8.35 -17.78
N THR A 118 7.19 -7.41 -17.29
CA THR A 118 6.80 -6.22 -18.06
C THR A 118 7.95 -5.22 -18.21
N MET A 119 8.84 -5.18 -17.23
CA MET A 119 10.05 -4.35 -17.23
C MET A 119 11.10 -4.91 -16.27
N PRO A 120 12.39 -4.53 -16.41
CA PRO A 120 13.43 -4.91 -15.48
C PRO A 120 13.15 -4.37 -14.08
N VAL A 121 13.26 -5.23 -13.07
CA VAL A 121 13.16 -4.83 -11.66
C VAL A 121 14.40 -4.03 -11.28
N LEU A 122 14.18 -2.86 -10.68
CA LEU A 122 15.21 -2.06 -10.06
C LEU A 122 15.30 -2.51 -8.60
N ASP A 123 16.26 -3.39 -8.32
CA ASP A 123 16.58 -3.73 -6.95
C ASP A 123 17.03 -2.47 -6.19
N SER A 124 16.71 -2.40 -4.89
CA SER A 124 16.96 -1.25 -4.01
C SER A 124 18.43 -0.83 -3.92
N VAL A 125 19.33 -1.58 -4.54
CA VAL A 125 20.68 -1.18 -4.85
C VAL A 125 20.68 -0.67 -6.29
N LEU A 126 20.03 0.47 -6.54
CA LEU A 126 20.54 1.32 -7.60
C LEU A 126 21.99 1.58 -7.21
N PRO A 127 22.98 1.10 -7.98
CA PRO A 127 24.35 1.50 -7.74
C PRO A 127 24.33 3.01 -7.67
N LEU A 128 25.01 3.58 -6.68
CA LEU A 128 25.06 5.02 -6.41
C LEU A 128 25.08 5.86 -7.71
N GLY A 129 25.76 5.38 -8.76
CA GLY A 129 25.84 6.02 -10.08
C GLY A 129 24.64 6.02 -11.04
N VAL A 130 23.49 5.35 -10.80
CA VAL A 130 22.35 5.38 -11.77
C VAL A 130 21.44 6.59 -11.58
N LEU A 131 21.34 7.11 -10.35
CA LEU A 131 20.66 8.37 -10.00
C LEU A 131 21.64 9.44 -9.47
N GLN A 132 22.94 9.18 -9.58
CA GLN A 132 24.02 10.15 -9.41
C GLN A 132 24.77 10.32 -10.72
N SER A 133 24.08 10.57 -11.84
CA SER A 133 24.79 10.97 -13.06
C SER A 133 25.54 12.32 -12.90
N LEU A 134 25.52 12.92 -11.69
CA LEU A 134 25.89 14.30 -11.37
C LEU A 134 25.29 15.26 -12.40
N ASN A 135 24.17 14.88 -13.02
CA ASN A 135 23.51 15.67 -14.04
C ASN A 135 21.99 15.63 -13.79
N PRO A 136 21.45 16.71 -13.20
CA PRO A 136 20.02 16.81 -12.90
C PRO A 136 19.11 16.51 -14.10
N PHE A 137 19.54 16.89 -15.31
CA PHE A 137 18.78 16.67 -16.53
C PHE A 137 18.75 15.19 -16.91
N THR A 138 19.88 14.48 -16.83
CA THR A 138 19.95 13.04 -17.11
C THR A 138 19.12 12.24 -16.10
N ASP A 139 19.17 12.60 -14.82
CA ASP A 139 18.38 11.94 -13.77
C ASP A 139 16.87 12.14 -14.01
N TYR A 140 16.46 13.39 -14.31
CA TYR A 140 15.07 13.70 -14.67
C TYR A 140 14.60 12.92 -15.91
N MET A 141 15.41 12.87 -16.98
CA MET A 141 15.07 12.16 -18.21
C MET A 141 15.01 10.64 -18.01
N THR A 142 15.85 10.10 -17.13
CA THR A 142 15.85 8.67 -16.79
C THR A 142 14.54 8.28 -16.09
N ILE A 143 14.11 9.07 -15.11
CA ILE A 143 12.85 8.84 -14.39
C ILE A 143 11.65 8.98 -15.35
N ALA A 144 11.68 10.00 -16.22
CA ALA A 144 10.66 10.19 -17.26
C ALA A 144 10.56 8.99 -18.21
N ARG A 145 11.71 8.47 -18.65
CA ARG A 145 11.77 7.30 -19.52
C ARG A 145 11.24 6.03 -18.85
N ILE A 146 11.65 5.74 -17.61
CA ILE A 146 11.15 4.57 -16.87
C ILE A 146 9.62 4.63 -16.75
N GLY A 147 9.07 5.81 -16.47
CA GLY A 147 7.63 6.02 -16.38
C GLY A 147 6.92 5.85 -17.71
N HIS A 148 7.51 6.31 -18.82
CA HIS A 148 6.95 6.13 -20.15
C HIS A 148 6.98 4.65 -20.58
N ASP A 149 8.13 4.00 -20.41
CA ASP A 149 8.39 2.64 -20.86
C ASP A 149 7.56 1.61 -20.06
N SER A 150 7.07 1.95 -18.86
CA SER A 150 6.20 1.06 -18.06
C SER A 150 4.74 1.04 -18.52
N CYS A 151 4.24 2.10 -19.15
CA CYS A 151 2.81 2.32 -19.36
C CYS A 151 2.16 1.25 -20.27
N GLU A 152 2.66 1.12 -21.49
CA GLU A 152 2.07 0.23 -22.50
C GLU A 152 2.23 -1.26 -22.13
N PRO A 153 3.41 -1.76 -21.70
CA PRO A 153 3.56 -3.17 -21.35
C PRO A 153 2.66 -3.61 -20.19
N ILE A 154 2.44 -2.74 -19.21
CA ILE A 154 1.57 -3.03 -18.06
C ILE A 154 0.09 -3.01 -18.49
N LEU A 155 -0.35 -1.98 -19.22
CA LEU A 155 -1.77 -1.86 -19.62
C LEU A 155 -2.20 -2.92 -20.63
N THR A 156 -1.26 -3.45 -21.42
CA THR A 156 -1.52 -4.53 -22.40
C THR A 156 -1.40 -5.93 -21.81
N LEU A 157 -0.93 -6.07 -20.56
CA LEU A 157 -0.80 -7.35 -19.89
C LEU A 157 -2.17 -8.06 -19.81
N PRO A 158 -2.28 -9.36 -20.17
CA PRO A 158 -3.58 -10.04 -20.22
C PRO A 158 -4.40 -9.95 -18.93
N ALA A 159 -3.74 -10.04 -17.77
CA ALA A 159 -4.41 -9.92 -16.47
C ALA A 159 -4.98 -8.51 -16.23
N VAL A 160 -4.29 -7.46 -16.69
CA VAL A 160 -4.75 -6.07 -16.61
C VAL A 160 -5.87 -5.82 -17.62
N ARG A 161 -5.74 -6.32 -18.85
CA ARG A 161 -6.81 -6.26 -19.86
C ARG A 161 -8.08 -6.96 -19.39
N ALA A 162 -7.94 -8.12 -18.74
CA ALA A 162 -9.07 -8.84 -18.15
C ALA A 162 -9.74 -8.01 -17.04
N LEU A 163 -8.97 -7.36 -16.17
CA LEU A 163 -9.51 -6.45 -15.16
C LEU A 163 -10.25 -5.26 -15.79
N LEU A 164 -9.67 -4.63 -16.82
CA LEU A 164 -10.30 -3.51 -17.53
C LEU A 164 -11.59 -3.91 -18.25
N ALA A 165 -11.68 -5.14 -18.74
CA ALA A 165 -12.87 -5.69 -19.39
C ALA A 165 -13.91 -6.24 -18.39
N SER A 166 -13.56 -6.37 -17.11
CA SER A 166 -14.44 -6.93 -16.09
C SER A 166 -15.56 -5.97 -15.68
N ASN A 167 -16.62 -6.51 -15.08
CA ASN A 167 -17.68 -5.74 -14.41
C ASN A 167 -17.39 -5.57 -12.91
N GLU A 168 -16.13 -5.70 -12.49
CA GLU A 168 -15.74 -5.48 -11.11
C GLU A 168 -15.88 -4.01 -10.73
N THR A 169 -16.13 -3.77 -9.44
CA THR A 169 -16.25 -2.44 -8.83
C THR A 169 -15.26 -2.32 -7.69
N PHE A 170 -14.75 -1.11 -7.47
CA PHE A 170 -13.87 -0.77 -6.37
C PHE A 170 -14.42 0.46 -5.67
N ASP A 171 -14.27 0.50 -4.35
CA ASP A 171 -14.68 1.62 -3.51
C ASP A 171 -13.56 2.66 -3.38
N LEU A 172 -12.32 2.28 -3.70
CA LEU A 172 -11.13 3.12 -3.60
C LEU A 172 -10.04 2.64 -4.57
N VAL A 173 -9.36 3.60 -5.22
CA VAL A 173 -8.13 3.35 -5.97
C VAL A 173 -6.97 4.04 -5.27
N LEU A 174 -5.95 3.26 -4.93
CA LEU A 174 -4.66 3.74 -4.46
C LEU A 174 -3.70 3.80 -5.64
N ASP A 175 -3.12 4.95 -5.95
CA ASP A 175 -2.15 5.10 -7.04
C ASP A 175 -0.78 5.54 -6.53
N GLU A 176 0.27 5.10 -7.21
CA GLU A 176 1.63 5.56 -6.93
C GLU A 176 1.92 6.92 -7.61
N ALA A 177 2.08 7.96 -6.80
CA ALA A 177 2.42 9.32 -7.20
C ALA A 177 3.92 9.52 -7.40
N PHE A 178 4.45 8.99 -8.51
CA PHE A 178 5.88 9.07 -8.81
C PHE A 178 6.17 9.54 -10.24
N ASN A 179 6.34 8.60 -11.16
CA ASN A 179 6.90 8.85 -12.49
C ASN A 179 5.93 8.60 -13.65
N THR A 180 4.64 8.36 -13.42
CA THR A 180 3.67 8.36 -14.54
C THR A 180 2.26 8.44 -14.00
N ASP A 181 1.43 9.21 -14.71
CA ASP A 181 0.00 9.35 -14.42
C ASP A 181 -0.85 8.40 -15.28
N CYS A 182 -0.25 7.56 -16.13
CA CYS A 182 -0.96 6.73 -17.12
C CYS A 182 -2.01 5.80 -16.50
N PHE A 183 -1.75 5.34 -15.27
CA PHE A 183 -2.63 4.41 -14.57
C PHE A 183 -3.78 5.09 -13.83
N LEU A 184 -3.84 6.42 -13.79
CA LEU A 184 -4.98 7.14 -13.20
C LEU A 184 -6.30 6.84 -13.93
N GLY A 185 -6.23 6.34 -15.16
CA GLY A 185 -7.40 5.84 -15.89
C GLY A 185 -8.18 4.76 -15.15
N PHE A 186 -7.56 4.01 -14.21
CA PHE A 186 -8.30 3.04 -13.39
C PHE A 186 -9.35 3.71 -12.50
N ALA A 187 -9.03 4.87 -11.90
CA ALA A 187 -9.99 5.61 -11.09
C ALA A 187 -11.20 6.06 -11.92
N HIS A 188 -10.96 6.51 -13.15
CA HIS A 188 -12.04 6.84 -14.08
C HIS A 188 -12.84 5.60 -14.50
N ARG A 189 -12.16 4.52 -14.89
CA ARG A 189 -12.78 3.28 -15.37
C ARG A 189 -13.70 2.63 -14.32
N PHE A 190 -13.34 2.72 -13.04
CA PHE A 190 -14.13 2.16 -11.94
C PHE A 190 -15.01 3.19 -11.23
N GLY A 191 -14.91 4.47 -11.60
CA GLY A 191 -15.66 5.55 -10.94
C GLY A 191 -15.35 5.70 -9.45
N ALA A 192 -14.16 5.28 -9.03
CA ALA A 192 -13.77 5.23 -7.62
C ALA A 192 -12.97 6.48 -7.22
N PRO A 193 -13.07 6.92 -5.95
CA PRO A 193 -12.21 7.98 -5.42
C PRO A 193 -10.73 7.56 -5.47
N LEU A 194 -9.85 8.55 -5.61
CA LEU A 194 -8.42 8.38 -5.77
C LEU A 194 -7.67 8.85 -4.52
N VAL A 195 -6.79 8.00 -3.99
CA VAL A 195 -5.78 8.37 -2.99
C VAL A 195 -4.40 8.04 -3.54
N SER A 196 -3.52 9.04 -3.50
CA SER A 196 -2.19 8.96 -4.05
C SER A 196 -1.16 8.61 -2.98
N LEU A 197 -0.17 7.81 -3.33
CA LEU A 197 0.90 7.31 -2.46
C LEU A 197 2.26 7.75 -3.00
N SER A 198 3.08 8.41 -2.19
CA SER A 198 4.45 8.80 -2.55
C SER A 198 5.45 8.07 -1.67
N SER A 199 6.38 7.36 -2.29
CA SER A 199 7.37 6.50 -1.62
C SER A 199 8.58 7.27 -1.11
N SER A 200 8.65 8.56 -1.42
CA SER A 200 9.71 9.49 -1.04
C SER A 200 9.08 10.85 -0.71
N VAL A 201 9.92 11.88 -0.56
CA VAL A 201 9.45 13.28 -0.58
C VAL A 201 8.74 13.58 -1.91
N LEU A 202 7.83 14.55 -1.88
CA LEU A 202 7.03 14.88 -3.05
C LEU A 202 7.88 15.27 -4.26
N MET A 203 7.59 14.62 -5.39
CA MET A 203 8.08 15.08 -6.70
C MET A 203 7.55 16.51 -6.99
N PRO A 204 8.26 17.33 -7.78
CA PRO A 204 7.87 18.72 -8.07
C PRO A 204 6.47 18.92 -8.65
N TRP A 205 5.87 17.86 -9.19
CA TRP A 205 4.52 17.85 -9.77
C TRP A 205 3.45 17.19 -8.88
N ALA A 206 3.82 16.47 -7.83
CA ALA A 206 2.89 15.63 -7.06
C ALA A 206 1.96 16.47 -6.17
N GLY A 207 2.44 17.55 -5.57
CA GLY A 207 1.63 18.41 -4.68
C GLY A 207 0.37 19.00 -5.34
N ALA A 208 0.44 19.29 -6.64
CA ALA A 208 -0.68 19.86 -7.40
C ALA A 208 -1.91 18.94 -7.46
N ARG A 209 -1.76 17.65 -7.13
CA ARG A 209 -2.85 16.67 -7.06
C ARG A 209 -3.90 17.00 -6.00
N VAL A 210 -3.46 17.59 -4.88
CA VAL A 210 -4.31 17.96 -3.73
C VAL A 210 -4.32 19.47 -3.48
N GLY A 211 -3.93 20.26 -4.49
CA GLY A 211 -3.89 21.72 -4.39
C GLY A 211 -2.74 22.26 -3.53
N ASN A 212 -1.71 21.45 -3.27
CA ASN A 212 -0.55 21.87 -2.49
C ASN A 212 0.40 22.75 -3.33
N PRO A 213 0.65 24.02 -2.95
CA PRO A 213 1.52 24.91 -3.71
C PRO A 213 3.00 24.60 -3.48
N LEU A 214 3.76 24.45 -4.55
CA LEU A 214 5.22 24.31 -4.48
C LEU A 214 5.88 25.69 -4.37
N ASN A 215 6.67 25.91 -3.31
CA ASN A 215 7.49 27.12 -3.16
C ASN A 215 8.98 26.82 -3.39
N PRO A 216 9.52 27.05 -4.60
CA PRO A 216 10.92 26.75 -4.90
C PRO A 216 11.93 27.69 -4.21
N ALA A 217 11.49 28.74 -3.51
CA ALA A 217 12.39 29.55 -2.70
C ALA A 217 12.72 28.90 -1.35
N LEU A 218 11.85 27.99 -0.87
CA LEU A 218 11.98 27.30 0.41
C LEU A 218 12.32 25.81 0.22
N GLN A 219 11.79 25.20 -0.83
CA GLN A 219 11.95 23.78 -1.09
C GLN A 219 12.94 23.56 -2.24
N PRO A 220 14.10 22.92 -2.00
CA PRO A 220 15.00 22.53 -3.07
C PRO A 220 14.34 21.46 -3.96
N ASN A 221 14.59 21.56 -5.26
CA ASN A 221 14.14 20.58 -6.23
C ASN A 221 14.90 19.27 -6.03
N LEU A 222 14.18 18.14 -6.01
CA LEU A 222 14.76 16.81 -5.75
C LEU A 222 15.91 16.43 -6.70
N PHE A 223 15.94 16.97 -7.90
CA PHE A 223 17.00 16.68 -8.89
C PHE A 223 18.23 17.57 -8.73
N LEU A 224 18.18 18.62 -7.91
CA LEU A 224 19.31 19.51 -7.64
C LEU A 224 19.95 19.16 -6.31
N TRP A 225 21.24 19.46 -6.17
CA TRP A 225 22.01 19.18 -4.94
C TRP A 225 21.93 20.32 -3.92
N PHE A 226 20.87 21.11 -3.99
CA PHE A 226 20.63 22.20 -3.07
C PHE A 226 20.02 21.66 -1.76
N THR A 227 20.34 22.33 -0.66
CA THR A 227 19.74 22.07 0.66
C THR A 227 18.68 23.11 0.97
N ASP A 228 18.14 23.11 2.18
CA ASP A 228 17.31 24.17 2.74
C ASP A 228 18.06 25.51 2.90
N ALA A 229 19.40 25.45 2.97
CA ALA A 229 20.27 26.61 3.08
C ALA A 229 20.71 27.16 1.70
N MET A 230 19.74 27.57 0.86
CA MET A 230 20.03 28.20 -0.44
C MET A 230 20.29 29.70 -0.33
N THR A 231 21.36 30.17 -0.98
CA THR A 231 21.59 31.58 -1.33
C THR A 231 20.50 32.11 -2.26
N LEU A 232 20.41 33.45 -2.42
CA LEU A 232 19.46 34.06 -3.35
C LEU A 232 19.63 33.52 -4.78
N TRP A 233 20.87 33.34 -5.23
CA TRP A 233 21.15 32.84 -6.58
C TRP A 233 20.74 31.37 -6.74
N GLU A 234 21.02 30.53 -5.75
CA GLU A 234 20.59 29.12 -5.77
C GLU A 234 19.06 29.01 -5.77
N ARG A 235 18.35 29.88 -5.04
CA ARG A 235 16.86 29.93 -5.10
C ARG A 235 16.36 30.29 -6.49
N VAL A 236 17.01 31.23 -7.18
CA VAL A 236 16.65 31.59 -8.57
C VAL A 236 16.89 30.41 -9.51
N LEU A 237 18.03 29.74 -9.41
CA LEU A 237 18.34 28.56 -10.21
C LEU A 237 17.37 27.41 -9.91
N ASN A 238 17.05 27.17 -8.64
CA ASN A 238 16.11 26.17 -8.20
C ASN A 238 14.70 26.42 -8.77
N ALA A 239 14.23 27.68 -8.71
CA ALA A 239 12.94 28.08 -9.26
C ALA A 239 12.91 27.94 -10.79
N ALA A 240 13.95 28.38 -11.49
CA ALA A 240 14.05 28.26 -12.94
C ALA A 240 14.06 26.79 -13.39
N TYR A 241 14.85 25.95 -12.72
CA TYR A 241 14.90 24.52 -13.01
C TYR A 241 13.57 23.82 -12.72
N THR A 242 12.95 24.13 -11.57
CA THR A 242 11.64 23.59 -11.18
C THR A 242 10.55 23.96 -12.19
N ALA A 243 10.54 25.19 -12.67
CA ALA A 243 9.63 25.62 -13.72
C ALA A 243 9.90 24.87 -15.04
N LEU A 244 11.17 24.73 -15.42
CA LEU A 244 11.58 24.00 -16.63
C LEU A 244 11.08 22.55 -16.61
N VAL A 245 11.37 21.78 -15.55
CA VAL A 245 10.96 20.37 -15.47
C VAL A 245 9.44 20.22 -15.48
N ASN A 246 8.70 21.11 -14.82
CA ASN A 246 7.23 21.08 -14.83
C ASN A 246 6.65 21.42 -16.21
N VAL A 247 7.26 22.36 -16.95
CA VAL A 247 6.88 22.67 -18.34
C VAL A 247 7.17 21.49 -19.25
N VAL A 248 8.36 20.88 -19.14
CA VAL A 248 8.73 19.70 -19.93
C VAL A 248 7.80 18.54 -19.64
N LYS A 249 7.47 18.26 -18.37
CA LYS A 249 6.48 17.25 -17.99
C LYS A 249 5.13 17.51 -18.67
N ALA A 250 4.59 18.72 -18.51
CA ALA A 250 3.27 19.06 -19.04
C ALA A 250 3.20 19.01 -20.58
N LEU A 251 4.25 19.41 -21.27
CA LEU A 251 4.27 19.49 -22.74
C LEU A 251 4.69 18.19 -23.43
N HIS A 252 5.42 17.32 -22.73
CA HIS A 252 5.98 16.10 -23.31
C HIS A 252 5.54 14.83 -22.59
N TRP A 253 5.91 14.67 -21.31
CA TRP A 253 5.67 13.44 -20.54
C TRP A 253 4.19 13.12 -20.40
N ASP A 254 3.39 14.10 -20.00
CA ASP A 254 1.95 13.92 -19.77
C ASP A 254 1.23 13.60 -21.07
N ARG A 255 1.67 14.16 -22.20
CA ARG A 255 1.09 13.86 -23.52
C ARG A 255 1.43 12.46 -24.00
N LEU A 256 2.63 11.97 -23.69
CA LEU A 256 3.00 10.58 -23.97
C LEU A 256 2.16 9.61 -23.15
N ALA A 257 2.04 9.85 -21.84
CA ALA A 257 1.21 9.05 -20.94
C ALA A 257 -0.27 9.08 -21.34
N GLN A 258 -0.80 10.25 -21.71
CA GLN A 258 -2.18 10.42 -22.18
C GLN A 258 -2.44 9.56 -23.42
N ARG A 259 -1.56 9.61 -24.43
CA ARG A 259 -1.74 8.84 -25.67
C ARG A 259 -1.84 7.34 -25.43
N VAL A 260 -1.02 6.81 -24.52
CA VAL A 260 -1.06 5.38 -24.14
C VAL A 260 -2.33 5.06 -23.36
N ALA A 261 -2.72 5.94 -22.42
CA ALA A 261 -3.92 5.77 -21.62
C ALA A 261 -5.20 5.79 -22.49
N ASP A 262 -5.33 6.75 -23.42
CA ASP A 262 -6.49 6.87 -24.33
C ASP A 262 -6.71 5.59 -25.14
N ARG A 263 -5.61 5.00 -25.64
CA ARG A 263 -5.66 3.74 -26.42
C ARG A 263 -6.12 2.56 -25.58
N ASN A 264 -5.72 2.51 -24.32
CA ASN A 264 -5.91 1.34 -23.46
C ASN A 264 -7.22 1.38 -22.65
N PHE A 265 -7.60 2.55 -22.13
CA PHE A 265 -8.84 2.76 -21.37
C PHE A 265 -10.05 3.08 -22.28
N GLY A 266 -9.79 3.53 -23.51
CA GLY A 266 -10.82 3.76 -24.52
C GLY A 266 -11.38 5.18 -24.54
N PRO A 267 -12.39 5.45 -25.40
CA PRO A 267 -12.96 6.77 -25.57
C PRO A 267 -13.69 7.21 -24.29
N GLY A 268 -13.55 8.49 -23.95
CA GLY A 268 -14.18 9.10 -22.76
C GLY A 268 -13.24 9.31 -21.57
N LEU A 269 -12.01 8.80 -21.63
CA LEU A 269 -10.99 9.08 -20.62
C LEU A 269 -10.70 10.61 -20.57
N PRO A 270 -10.88 11.27 -19.42
CA PRO A 270 -10.50 12.67 -19.26
C PRO A 270 -8.98 12.85 -19.34
N PRO A 271 -8.49 14.10 -19.50
CA PRO A 271 -7.07 14.38 -19.36
C PRO A 271 -6.54 13.84 -18.01
N LEU A 272 -5.45 13.07 -18.03
CA LEU A 272 -4.83 12.48 -16.84
C LEU A 272 -4.50 13.54 -15.79
N ARG A 273 -4.11 14.75 -16.23
CA ARG A 273 -3.89 15.91 -15.35
C ARG A 273 -5.14 16.30 -14.56
N GLN A 274 -6.34 16.14 -15.12
CA GLN A 274 -7.60 16.39 -14.43
C GLN A 274 -7.90 15.28 -13.42
N LEU A 275 -7.66 14.02 -13.78
CA LEU A 275 -7.79 12.89 -12.85
C LEU A 275 -6.82 13.03 -11.67
N ALA A 276 -5.57 13.43 -11.92
CA ALA A 276 -4.56 13.67 -10.91
C ALA A 276 -4.98 14.75 -9.91
N ARG A 277 -5.62 15.83 -10.37
CA ARG A 277 -6.15 16.92 -9.52
C ARG A 277 -7.41 16.55 -8.72
N ASN A 278 -7.98 15.37 -8.97
CA ASN A 278 -9.14 14.86 -8.25
C ASN A 278 -8.76 13.85 -7.16
N ALA A 279 -7.46 13.74 -6.83
CA ALA A 279 -7.02 12.98 -5.68
C ALA A 279 -7.57 13.60 -4.39
N SER A 280 -8.15 12.78 -3.52
CA SER A 280 -8.71 13.25 -2.25
C SER A 280 -7.64 13.38 -1.16
N LEU A 281 -6.55 12.64 -1.29
CA LEU A 281 -5.47 12.55 -0.30
C LEU A 281 -4.17 12.12 -0.97
N LEU A 282 -3.05 12.60 -0.44
CA LEU A 282 -1.70 12.23 -0.83
C LEU A 282 -0.92 11.79 0.42
N LEU A 283 -0.67 10.49 0.54
CA LEU A 283 0.14 9.90 1.61
C LEU A 283 1.61 9.93 1.19
N VAL A 284 2.49 10.52 2.00
CA VAL A 284 3.88 10.79 1.64
C VAL A 284 4.84 10.12 2.63
N ASN A 285 5.81 9.36 2.12
CA ASN A 285 6.90 8.84 2.94
C ASN A 285 7.95 9.92 3.19
N ALA A 286 7.55 10.90 3.99
CA ALA A 286 8.38 11.96 4.55
C ALA A 286 7.93 12.22 5.98
N HIS A 287 8.80 12.85 6.78
CA HIS A 287 8.44 13.34 8.09
C HIS A 287 9.22 14.62 8.40
N PHE A 288 8.57 15.67 8.91
CA PHE A 288 9.19 16.97 9.20
C PHE A 288 10.40 16.91 10.14
N SER A 289 10.58 15.83 10.90
CA SER A 289 11.75 15.64 11.79
C SER A 289 13.00 15.15 11.07
N VAL A 290 12.85 14.60 9.86
CA VAL A 290 13.95 14.06 9.03
C VAL A 290 14.11 14.87 7.75
N ASN A 291 13.00 15.33 7.20
CA ASN A 291 12.92 16.18 6.02
C ASN A 291 12.75 17.65 6.42
N LEU A 292 12.67 18.56 5.43
CA LEU A 292 12.38 19.96 5.69
C LEU A 292 10.96 20.11 6.29
N PRO A 293 10.77 20.95 7.33
CA PRO A 293 9.45 21.31 7.80
C PRO A 293 8.77 22.23 6.79
N LEU A 294 7.87 21.67 5.97
CA LEU A 294 7.13 22.40 4.94
C LEU A 294 5.69 22.66 5.41
N ALA A 295 5.13 23.80 4.97
CA ALA A 295 3.73 24.12 5.21
C ALA A 295 2.87 23.43 4.14
N GLU A 296 2.42 22.22 4.44
CA GLU A 296 1.61 21.39 3.55
C GLU A 296 0.10 21.61 3.80
N VAL A 297 -0.71 21.42 2.75
CA VAL A 297 -2.17 21.43 2.88
C VAL A 297 -2.68 20.16 3.60
N PRO A 298 -3.87 20.17 4.23
CA PRO A 298 -4.42 18.99 4.92
C PRO A 298 -4.58 17.73 4.05
N GLY A 299 -4.63 17.90 2.72
CA GLY A 299 -4.66 16.78 1.77
C GLY A 299 -3.32 16.06 1.61
N VAL A 300 -2.23 16.55 2.20
CA VAL A 300 -0.94 15.88 2.27
C VAL A 300 -0.76 15.33 3.68
N VAL A 301 -0.56 14.03 3.80
CA VAL A 301 -0.36 13.37 5.10
C VAL A 301 0.98 12.64 5.10
N GLU A 302 1.84 13.07 6.01
CA GLU A 302 3.14 12.46 6.27
C GLU A 302 2.97 11.10 6.95
N VAL A 303 3.39 10.05 6.26
CA VAL A 303 3.42 8.65 6.74
C VAL A 303 4.84 8.09 6.62
N GLY A 304 5.83 8.93 6.93
CA GLY A 304 7.24 8.57 6.89
C GLY A 304 7.55 7.35 7.75
N GLY A 305 8.21 6.34 7.15
CA GLY A 305 8.73 5.19 7.88
C GLY A 305 7.74 4.07 8.18
N LEU A 306 6.57 4.00 7.50
CA LEU A 306 5.61 2.90 7.65
C LEU A 306 6.24 1.49 7.53
N HIS A 307 7.30 1.36 6.76
CA HIS A 307 8.03 0.12 6.49
C HIS A 307 9.12 -0.20 7.51
N ILE A 308 9.34 0.68 8.49
CA ILE A 308 10.28 0.44 9.59
C ILE A 308 9.52 -0.34 10.67
N PRO A 309 9.96 -1.56 11.02
CA PRO A 309 9.29 -2.35 12.05
C PRO A 309 9.42 -1.68 13.43
N ASP A 310 8.38 -1.76 14.24
CA ASP A 310 8.32 -1.19 15.60
C ASP A 310 9.41 -1.74 16.54
N TYR A 311 9.94 -2.94 16.25
CA TYR A 311 11.04 -3.51 17.01
C TYR A 311 12.37 -3.12 16.35
N ALA A 312 13.07 -2.17 16.96
CA ALA A 312 14.50 -2.02 16.72
C ALA A 312 15.18 -3.34 17.09
N ARG A 313 15.75 -4.05 16.11
CA ARG A 313 16.75 -5.07 16.43
C ARG A 313 17.78 -4.38 17.31
N THR A 314 18.05 -4.92 18.49
CA THR A 314 19.12 -4.39 19.36
C THR A 314 20.33 -4.13 18.49
N LEU A 315 20.76 -2.87 18.41
CA LEU A 315 21.95 -2.51 17.66
C LEU A 315 23.07 -3.47 18.11
N PRO A 316 23.83 -4.08 17.20
CA PRO A 316 25.03 -4.79 17.58
C PRO A 316 25.82 -3.87 18.51
N LYS A 317 26.37 -4.40 19.61
CA LYS A 317 27.29 -3.63 20.45
C LYS A 317 28.50 -3.28 19.59
N VAL A 318 28.46 -2.15 18.92
CA VAL A 318 29.63 -1.60 18.24
C VAL A 318 30.42 -0.93 19.34
N ASN A 319 31.55 -1.54 19.73
CA ASN A 319 32.56 -0.87 20.54
C ASN A 319 33.19 0.21 19.66
N VAL A 320 32.47 1.31 19.42
CA VAL A 320 33.04 2.46 18.74
C VAL A 320 33.90 3.17 19.78
N CYS A 321 35.20 2.87 19.79
CA CYS A 321 36.19 3.77 20.37
C CYS A 321 36.25 5.01 19.47
N LEU A 322 35.25 5.89 19.57
CA LEU A 322 35.41 7.26 19.09
C LEU A 322 36.42 7.92 20.02
N PHE A 323 37.52 8.39 19.45
CA PHE A 323 38.72 8.98 20.07
C PHE A 323 39.79 7.96 20.54
N ASP A 324 40.73 7.62 19.64
CA ASP A 324 42.13 7.37 20.02
C ASP A 324 42.82 8.74 20.02
N PRO A 325 43.15 9.32 21.19
CA PRO A 325 43.96 10.53 21.25
C PRO A 325 45.42 10.13 21.06
N ARG A 326 45.90 10.16 19.82
CA ARG A 326 47.33 10.16 19.50
C ARG A 326 47.67 11.25 18.51
#